data_AF-A0A8H5XT42-F1
#
_entry.id   AF-A0A8H5XT42-F1
#
_cell.length_a   1.000
_cell.length_b   1.000
_cell.length_c   1.000
_cell.angle_alpha   90.00
_cell.angle_beta   90.00
_cell.angle_gamma   90.00
#
_symmetry.space_group_name_H-M   'P 1'
#
loop_
_entity.id
_entity.type
_entity.pdbx_description
1 polymer ?
#
loop_
_entity_poly.entity_id
_entity_poly.type
_entity_poly.pdbx_seq_one_letter_code
_entity_poly.pdbx_strand_id
1 'polypeptide(L)'
;MFSPTFVTLPLQLIVRIIDSTDPSDHLNIACTCSYLRQCATKSLNHHRDAHEKFSVASDLDPSTIPTLLRSASGITSPIDAWHVQNIEIWGSRWNWKEWRTWELNKSPAAWHQISKRRQVFAKSPVLEWSIPPWELTHYLRIMRERLSLPGDFVDSARLEFEKGCDSVMQMLLIVLCPRLKSLKYMYNRHDKVAYRRSLYWLTPVMGKSWVDDSWPPGLSKLHDVAVGVRSETWLDDEDDKLWYARSAFRGFFKLPEISTLYFRGLRQQDHPSMPHDSDWNLRDGESIFDTSISSALQAADELPARCSTIKHLYLESPGDYRELECIAAAPRALKSYTLHGGEIHYGSGGSLEMLLKDMVEEQRQSLESILVYNTSRFEESCCTLRPSDGAGYIEMHDCPQLRQLYIHSDDLQLLYHELHRELPPKDSNTLQGFVDYIMGFLPASLELLMLGSAKNSVAVNVPETQFEDFGFGKVEELNEHILISVVSSKRFPALKAILVERTEDSHEFTQLIEVGRERGVDIYFTANDQVLPHQTRLPQRPRATSHQPHGEIDQEPPNEQLQEKLDEGNETDDDCGNLQLTGMVAIEAFKALIRILSASQLSEPSSNVSLYIPAEG
;
A
#
# COMPACT_ATOMS: atom_id res chain seq x y z
N MET A 1 -34.01 1.32 47.34
CA MET A 1 -34.04 1.71 45.92
C MET A 1 -33.57 0.51 45.12
N PHE A 2 -34.46 -0.13 44.36
CA PHE A 2 -34.07 -1.22 43.46
C PHE A 2 -33.39 -0.59 42.23
N SER A 3 -32.14 -0.96 41.97
CA SER A 3 -31.49 -0.62 40.70
C SER A 3 -32.26 -1.35 39.59
N PRO A 4 -32.80 -0.68 38.57
CA PRO A 4 -33.41 -1.37 37.45
C PRO A 4 -32.36 -2.22 36.76
N THR A 5 -32.55 -3.54 36.74
CA THR A 5 -31.72 -4.47 35.98
C THR A 5 -31.98 -4.20 34.49
N PHE A 6 -30.95 -4.09 33.65
CA PHE A 6 -31.09 -3.76 32.22
C PHE A 6 -32.19 -4.56 31.49
N VAL A 7 -32.35 -5.83 31.86
CA VAL A 7 -33.36 -6.76 31.32
C VAL A 7 -34.81 -6.47 31.73
N THR A 8 -35.04 -5.56 32.69
CA THR A 8 -36.39 -5.13 33.09
C THR A 8 -36.90 -3.92 32.30
N LEU A 9 -36.09 -3.38 31.38
CA LEU A 9 -36.50 -2.32 30.47
C LEU A 9 -37.47 -2.87 29.41
N PRO A 10 -38.38 -2.05 28.85
CA PRO A 10 -39.14 -2.39 27.67
C PRO A 10 -38.24 -2.88 26.51
N LEU A 11 -38.68 -3.93 25.80
CA LEU A 11 -37.93 -4.52 24.68
C LEU A 11 -37.40 -3.49 23.68
N GLN A 12 -38.23 -2.49 23.33
CA GLN A 12 -37.83 -1.43 22.40
C GLN A 12 -36.65 -0.59 22.91
N LEU A 13 -36.58 -0.34 24.22
CA LEU A 13 -35.47 0.37 24.82
C LEU A 13 -34.21 -0.49 24.89
N ILE A 14 -34.36 -1.78 25.20
CA ILE A 14 -33.23 -2.73 25.17
C ILE A 14 -32.62 -2.81 23.78
N VAL A 15 -33.45 -3.04 22.75
CA VAL A 15 -32.98 -3.09 21.34
C VAL A 15 -32.33 -1.78 20.93
N ARG A 16 -32.92 -0.63 21.29
CA ARG A 16 -32.33 0.68 20.96
C ARG A 16 -31.01 0.94 21.66
N ILE A 17 -30.85 0.47 22.90
CA ILE A 17 -29.57 0.56 23.62
C ILE A 17 -28.54 -0.31 22.92
N ILE A 18 -28.88 -1.57 22.58
CA ILE A 18 -28.01 -2.47 21.81
C ILE A 18 -27.61 -1.83 20.48
N ASP A 19 -28.56 -1.32 19.70
CA ASP A 19 -28.24 -0.68 18.40
C ASP A 19 -27.39 0.60 18.53
N SER A 20 -27.27 1.18 19.73
CA SER A 20 -26.44 2.36 20.02
C SER A 20 -25.10 2.03 20.69
N THR A 21 -24.85 0.77 21.04
CA THR A 21 -23.55 0.34 21.58
C THR A 21 -22.48 0.25 20.51
N ASP A 22 -21.22 0.18 20.93
CA ASP A 22 -20.13 -0.03 19.99
C ASP A 22 -20.32 -1.38 19.27
N PRO A 23 -20.13 -1.44 17.94
CA PRO A 23 -20.28 -2.68 17.20
C PRO A 23 -19.43 -3.85 17.74
N SER A 24 -18.30 -3.58 18.41
CA SER A 24 -17.49 -4.62 19.05
C SER A 24 -18.18 -5.33 20.23
N ASP A 25 -19.13 -4.65 20.89
CA ASP A 25 -19.77 -5.16 22.11
C ASP A 25 -21.04 -5.97 21.85
N HIS A 26 -21.60 -5.89 20.64
CA HIS A 26 -22.87 -6.57 20.30
C HIS A 26 -22.83 -8.08 20.56
N LEU A 27 -21.70 -8.74 20.26
CA LEU A 27 -21.54 -10.17 20.54
C LEU A 27 -21.51 -10.45 22.05
N ASN A 28 -20.77 -9.66 22.82
CA ASN A 28 -20.67 -9.81 24.28
C ASN A 28 -22.05 -9.64 24.94
N ILE A 29 -22.83 -8.65 24.48
CA ILE A 29 -24.20 -8.42 24.95
C ILE A 29 -25.08 -9.63 24.63
N ALA A 30 -25.00 -10.15 23.41
CA ALA A 30 -25.78 -11.33 23.01
C ALA A 30 -25.39 -12.59 23.80
N CYS A 31 -24.12 -12.75 24.15
CA CYS A 31 -23.61 -13.87 24.93
C CYS A 31 -23.97 -13.80 26.42
N THR A 32 -24.53 -12.68 26.91
CA THR A 32 -24.84 -12.52 28.34
C THR A 32 -26.00 -13.41 28.79
N CYS A 33 -27.07 -13.53 28.01
CA CYS A 33 -28.18 -14.47 28.26
C CYS A 33 -29.05 -14.69 27.03
N SER A 34 -29.90 -15.72 27.05
CA SER A 34 -30.80 -16.06 25.93
C SER A 34 -31.75 -14.93 25.52
N TYR A 35 -32.24 -14.13 26.48
CA TYR A 35 -33.12 -12.99 26.20
C TYR A 35 -32.39 -11.87 25.44
N LEU A 36 -31.17 -11.51 25.87
CA LEU A 36 -30.36 -10.49 25.19
C LEU A 36 -29.87 -10.97 23.82
N ARG A 37 -29.59 -12.27 23.67
CA ARG A 37 -29.33 -12.89 22.37
C ARG A 37 -30.49 -12.67 21.40
N GLN A 38 -31.73 -12.89 21.84
CA GLN A 38 -32.92 -12.65 21.02
C GLN A 38 -33.05 -11.16 20.64
N CYS A 39 -32.80 -10.26 21.60
CA CYS A 39 -32.83 -8.81 21.35
C CYS A 39 -31.77 -8.35 20.35
N ALA A 40 -30.55 -8.92 20.41
CA ALA A 40 -29.42 -8.56 19.55
C ALA A 40 -29.42 -9.29 18.19
N THR A 41 -30.34 -10.24 17.96
CA THR A 41 -30.31 -11.09 16.75
C THR A 41 -30.32 -10.28 15.45
N LYS A 42 -31.07 -9.17 15.40
CA LYS A 42 -31.08 -8.28 14.24
C LYS A 42 -29.71 -7.66 13.97
N SER A 43 -29.07 -7.12 15.00
CA SER A 43 -27.74 -6.50 14.90
C SER A 43 -26.69 -7.55 14.53
N LEU A 44 -26.76 -8.75 15.08
CA LEU A 44 -25.87 -9.88 14.72
C LEU A 44 -26.03 -10.31 13.26
N ASN A 45 -27.26 -10.40 12.75
CA ASN A 45 -27.50 -10.67 11.33
C ASN A 45 -26.94 -9.55 10.46
N HIS A 46 -27.12 -8.28 10.86
CA HIS A 46 -26.52 -7.14 10.17
C HIS A 46 -25.00 -7.24 10.16
N HIS A 47 -24.35 -7.65 11.25
CA HIS A 47 -22.90 -7.88 11.24
C HIS A 47 -22.47 -8.93 10.22
N ARG A 48 -23.19 -10.05 10.11
CA ARG A 48 -22.87 -11.09 9.14
C ARG A 48 -22.99 -10.54 7.71
N ASP A 49 -24.11 -9.91 7.40
CA ASP A 49 -24.40 -9.39 6.06
C ASP A 49 -23.42 -8.27 5.68
N ALA A 50 -23.06 -7.40 6.63
CA ALA A 50 -22.07 -6.34 6.43
C ALA A 50 -20.64 -6.88 6.27
N HIS A 51 -20.27 -7.95 6.99
CA HIS A 51 -18.97 -8.60 6.82
C HIS A 51 -18.80 -9.17 5.40
N GLU A 52 -19.83 -9.87 4.92
CA GLU A 52 -19.84 -10.44 3.57
C GLU A 52 -19.79 -9.35 2.49
N LYS A 53 -20.54 -8.26 2.69
CA LYS A 53 -20.67 -7.21 1.67
C LYS A 53 -19.56 -6.16 1.68
N PHE A 54 -19.05 -5.78 2.84
CA PHE A 54 -18.23 -4.57 3.02
C PHE A 54 -16.83 -4.81 3.57
N SER A 55 -16.42 -6.06 3.81
CA SER A 55 -15.03 -6.38 4.19
C SER A 55 -13.99 -5.82 3.21
N VAL A 56 -14.33 -5.83 1.92
CA VAL A 56 -13.65 -5.11 0.84
C VAL A 56 -14.62 -4.11 0.24
N ALA A 57 -14.46 -2.83 0.57
CA ALA A 57 -15.23 -1.74 0.00
C ALA A 57 -14.57 -1.24 -1.29
N SER A 58 -15.37 -0.96 -2.32
CA SER A 58 -14.90 -0.44 -3.59
C SER A 58 -15.88 0.56 -4.18
N ASP A 59 -15.36 1.56 -4.89
CA ASP A 59 -16.18 2.58 -5.57
C ASP A 59 -16.72 2.12 -6.94
N LEU A 60 -16.58 0.83 -7.28
CA LEU A 60 -17.14 0.24 -8.50
C LEU A 60 -18.64 0.52 -8.64
N ASP A 61 -19.41 0.26 -7.59
CA ASP A 61 -20.80 0.69 -7.45
C ASP A 61 -20.87 2.12 -6.88
N PRO A 62 -21.54 3.07 -7.57
CA PRO A 62 -21.63 4.47 -7.13
C PRO A 62 -22.34 4.64 -5.77
N SER A 63 -23.09 3.64 -5.29
CA SER A 63 -23.80 3.69 -4.01
C SER A 63 -22.94 3.29 -2.81
N THR A 64 -21.81 2.61 -3.01
CA THR A 64 -20.99 2.06 -1.92
C THR A 64 -20.40 3.14 -1.03
N ILE A 65 -19.65 4.08 -1.62
CA ILE A 65 -18.99 5.18 -0.89
C ILE A 65 -19.97 5.99 -0.03
N PRO A 66 -21.09 6.52 -0.56
CA PRO A 66 -21.99 7.33 0.26
C PRO A 66 -22.77 6.49 1.29
N THR A 67 -23.09 5.22 1.00
CA THR A 67 -23.73 4.31 1.98
C THR A 67 -22.81 4.08 3.17
N LEU A 68 -21.55 3.72 2.91
CA LEU A 68 -20.57 3.50 3.97
C LEU A 68 -20.20 4.79 4.69
N LEU A 69 -20.16 5.93 3.99
CA LEU A 69 -19.88 7.21 4.63
C LEU A 69 -20.99 7.61 5.63
N ARG A 70 -22.26 7.35 5.32
CA ARG A 70 -23.35 7.54 6.28
C ARG A 70 -23.18 6.66 7.52
N SER A 71 -22.71 5.42 7.35
CA SER A 71 -22.40 4.52 8.45
C SER A 71 -21.21 5.02 9.28
N ALA A 72 -20.10 5.37 8.63
CA ALA A 72 -18.86 5.81 9.28
C ALA A 72 -18.99 7.17 9.99
N SER A 73 -19.86 8.05 9.48
CA SER A 73 -20.17 9.35 10.09
C SER A 73 -21.17 9.27 11.24
N GLY A 74 -21.85 8.13 11.42
CA GLY A 74 -22.88 7.94 12.44
C GLY A 74 -24.26 8.51 12.05
N ILE A 75 -24.51 8.75 10.76
CA ILE A 75 -25.84 9.08 10.25
C ILE A 75 -26.74 7.84 10.24
N THR A 76 -26.17 6.68 9.89
CA THR A 76 -26.83 5.36 9.94
C THR A 76 -26.12 4.45 10.94
N SER A 77 -26.58 3.20 11.05
CA SER A 77 -25.94 2.19 11.89
C SER A 77 -24.43 2.09 11.61
N PRO A 78 -23.55 2.10 12.63
CA PRO A 78 -22.10 2.02 12.46
C PRO A 78 -21.61 0.62 12.04
N ILE A 79 -22.50 -0.38 12.00
CA ILE A 79 -22.13 -1.79 11.72
C ILE A 79 -21.52 -1.94 10.33
N ASP A 80 -22.03 -1.25 9.30
CA ASP A 80 -21.48 -1.39 7.94
C ASP A 80 -20.03 -0.92 7.87
N ALA A 81 -19.74 0.29 8.36
CA ALA A 81 -18.39 0.85 8.39
C ALA A 81 -17.44 0.08 9.32
N TRP A 82 -17.96 -0.53 10.39
CA TRP A 82 -17.16 -1.37 11.30
C TRP A 82 -16.53 -2.57 10.58
N HIS A 83 -17.19 -3.10 9.55
CA HIS A 83 -16.70 -4.26 8.82
C HIS A 83 -15.74 -3.93 7.68
N VAL A 84 -15.58 -2.65 7.34
CA VAL A 84 -14.65 -2.22 6.28
C VAL A 84 -13.20 -2.40 6.75
N GLN A 85 -12.50 -3.36 6.13
CA GLN A 85 -11.08 -3.62 6.39
C GLN A 85 -10.19 -3.21 5.20
N ASN A 86 -10.73 -3.23 3.99
CA ASN A 86 -10.01 -2.90 2.78
C ASN A 86 -10.83 -1.91 1.96
N ILE A 87 -10.18 -0.87 1.43
CA ILE A 87 -10.79 0.07 0.49
C ILE A 87 -10.01 0.03 -0.82
N GLU A 88 -10.71 -0.17 -1.94
CA GLU A 88 -10.17 -0.08 -3.29
C GLU A 88 -10.83 1.09 -4.05
N ILE A 89 -10.01 2.05 -4.48
CA ILE A 89 -10.47 3.22 -5.23
C ILE A 89 -10.04 3.08 -6.69
N TRP A 90 -11.00 2.88 -7.58
CA TRP A 90 -10.84 2.71 -9.03
C TRP A 90 -10.75 4.03 -9.80
N GLY A 91 -11.23 5.11 -9.20
CA GLY A 91 -11.07 6.47 -9.71
C GLY A 91 -11.98 7.42 -8.96
N SER A 92 -12.12 8.62 -9.49
CA SER A 92 -13.10 9.58 -8.97
C SER A 92 -14.23 9.80 -9.95
N ARG A 93 -15.44 10.07 -9.48
CA ARG A 93 -16.55 10.63 -10.25
C ARG A 93 -16.54 12.13 -10.04
N TRP A 94 -16.52 12.90 -11.12
CA TRP A 94 -16.29 14.35 -11.01
C TRP A 94 -17.56 15.19 -10.92
N ASN A 95 -18.71 14.58 -11.21
CA ASN A 95 -20.00 15.26 -11.15
C ASN A 95 -21.14 14.25 -11.12
N TRP A 96 -22.33 14.70 -10.75
CA TRP A 96 -23.55 13.88 -10.67
C TRP A 96 -23.87 13.05 -11.93
N LYS A 97 -23.45 13.45 -13.14
CA LYS A 97 -23.71 12.68 -14.37
C LYS A 97 -22.84 11.41 -14.48
N GLU A 98 -21.75 11.34 -13.72
CA GLU A 98 -20.80 10.24 -13.66
C GLU A 98 -21.16 9.20 -12.57
N TRP A 99 -22.26 9.40 -11.84
CA TRP A 99 -22.73 8.50 -10.77
C TRP A 99 -23.36 7.23 -11.35
N ARG A 100 -22.51 6.42 -11.98
CA ARG A 100 -22.82 5.15 -12.61
C ARG A 100 -21.76 4.13 -12.22
N THR A 101 -22.08 2.85 -12.39
CA THR A 101 -21.12 1.76 -12.17
C THR A 101 -19.97 1.88 -13.15
N TRP A 102 -18.76 1.55 -12.71
CA TRP A 102 -17.60 1.43 -13.60
C TRP A 102 -17.79 0.27 -14.57
N GLU A 103 -17.42 0.46 -15.83
CA GLU A 103 -17.54 -0.53 -16.89
C GLU A 103 -16.22 -1.26 -17.07
N LEU A 104 -16.05 -2.42 -16.43
CA LEU A 104 -14.80 -3.20 -16.47
C LEU A 104 -14.79 -4.29 -17.56
N ASN A 105 -15.96 -4.74 -18.02
CA ASN A 105 -16.11 -5.93 -18.87
C ASN A 105 -15.81 -5.71 -20.36
N LYS A 106 -14.95 -4.76 -20.72
CA LYS A 106 -14.54 -4.56 -22.11
C LYS A 106 -13.25 -5.29 -22.41
N SER A 107 -13.16 -5.82 -23.63
CA SER A 107 -11.92 -6.40 -24.13
C SER A 107 -10.78 -5.38 -24.03
N PRO A 108 -9.57 -5.76 -23.55
CA PRO A 108 -8.38 -4.92 -23.59
C PRO A 108 -8.11 -4.32 -24.97
N ALA A 109 -8.45 -5.03 -26.06
CA ALA A 109 -8.32 -4.54 -27.43
C ALA A 109 -9.19 -3.31 -27.75
N ALA A 110 -10.20 -2.99 -26.93
CA ALA A 110 -11.03 -1.78 -27.06
C ALA A 110 -10.30 -0.50 -26.61
N TRP A 111 -9.10 -0.61 -26.03
CA TRP A 111 -8.34 0.52 -25.47
C TRP A 111 -8.06 1.63 -26.49
N HIS A 112 -7.84 1.29 -27.76
CA HIS A 112 -7.63 2.25 -28.87
C HIS A 112 -8.91 2.95 -29.34
N GLN A 113 -10.10 2.41 -29.02
CA GLN A 113 -11.37 2.95 -29.51
C GLN A 113 -12.04 3.91 -28.51
N ILE A 114 -11.59 3.91 -27.25
CA ILE A 114 -12.19 4.68 -26.16
C ILE A 114 -11.26 5.81 -25.74
N SER A 115 -11.51 7.00 -26.32
CA SER A 115 -10.77 8.23 -26.00
C SER A 115 -11.47 9.11 -24.96
N LYS A 116 -12.75 8.86 -24.66
CA LYS A 116 -13.58 9.76 -23.85
C LYS A 116 -13.88 9.17 -22.47
N ARG A 117 -13.55 9.92 -21.42
CA ARG A 117 -13.83 9.59 -20.01
C ARG A 117 -15.25 9.09 -19.75
N ARG A 118 -16.28 9.66 -20.37
CA ARG A 118 -17.68 9.21 -20.15
C ARG A 118 -17.94 7.75 -20.52
N GLN A 119 -17.09 7.13 -21.34
CA GLN A 119 -17.22 5.74 -21.75
C GLN A 119 -16.65 4.76 -20.71
N VAL A 120 -16.01 5.23 -19.63
CA VAL A 120 -15.53 4.38 -18.51
C VAL A 120 -16.65 3.90 -17.60
N PHE A 121 -17.81 4.53 -17.69
CA PHE A 121 -18.98 4.16 -16.90
C PHE A 121 -19.95 3.32 -17.72
N ALA A 122 -20.66 2.44 -17.04
CA ALA A 122 -21.70 1.61 -17.62
C ALA A 122 -22.82 2.48 -18.21
N LYS A 123 -23.54 1.92 -19.18
CA LYS A 123 -24.72 2.58 -19.77
C LYS A 123 -25.94 2.55 -18.85
N SER A 124 -25.80 2.07 -17.61
CA SER A 124 -26.85 2.07 -16.60
C SER A 124 -27.39 3.49 -16.33
N PRO A 125 -28.62 3.61 -15.80
CA PRO A 125 -29.12 4.87 -15.28
C PRO A 125 -28.13 5.50 -14.29
N VAL A 126 -28.13 6.82 -14.24
CA VAL A 126 -27.42 7.56 -13.19
C VAL A 126 -28.08 7.22 -11.85
N LEU A 127 -27.28 6.91 -10.84
CA LEU A 127 -27.76 6.76 -9.48
C LEU A 127 -28.36 8.09 -9.03
N GLU A 128 -29.66 8.07 -8.72
CA GLU A 128 -30.36 9.21 -8.14
C GLU A 128 -29.99 9.33 -6.65
N TRP A 129 -28.76 9.78 -6.39
CA TRP A 129 -28.32 10.13 -5.05
C TRP A 129 -28.41 11.63 -4.85
N SER A 130 -28.92 12.05 -3.70
CA SER A 130 -28.89 13.45 -3.28
C SER A 130 -28.34 13.55 -1.86
N ILE A 131 -27.46 14.52 -1.64
CA ILE A 131 -26.97 14.87 -0.32
C ILE A 131 -27.87 15.99 0.18
N PRO A 132 -28.77 15.75 1.15
CA PRO A 132 -29.57 16.81 1.69
C PRO A 132 -28.66 17.84 2.42
N PRO A 133 -29.07 19.12 2.51
CA PRO A 133 -28.23 20.17 3.10
C PRO A 133 -27.74 19.87 4.52
N TRP A 134 -28.53 19.14 5.32
CA TRP A 134 -28.15 18.73 6.67
C TRP A 134 -27.02 17.68 6.68
N GLU A 135 -27.02 16.74 5.72
CA GLU A 135 -25.98 15.71 5.59
C GLU A 135 -24.67 16.34 5.11
N LEU A 136 -24.74 17.27 4.15
CA LEU A 136 -23.58 18.05 3.73
C LEU A 136 -23.00 18.85 4.92
N THR A 137 -23.85 19.55 5.66
CA THR A 137 -23.44 20.30 6.86
C THR A 137 -22.78 19.38 7.89
N HIS A 138 -23.29 18.16 8.07
CA HIS A 138 -22.72 17.17 8.95
C HIS A 138 -21.30 16.76 8.52
N TYR A 139 -21.07 16.46 7.24
CA TYR A 139 -19.74 16.12 6.74
C TYR A 139 -18.74 17.26 6.86
N LEU A 140 -19.15 18.48 6.53
CA LEU A 140 -18.29 19.66 6.65
C LEU A 140 -17.95 19.98 8.12
N ARG A 141 -18.89 19.69 9.04
CA ARG A 141 -18.65 19.77 10.48
C ARG A 141 -17.61 18.76 10.94
N ILE A 142 -17.64 17.52 10.45
CA ILE A 142 -16.59 16.52 10.74
C ILE A 142 -15.23 17.05 10.29
N MET A 143 -15.12 17.59 9.07
CA MET A 143 -13.87 18.14 8.56
C MET A 143 -13.34 19.27 9.44
N ARG A 144 -14.22 20.20 9.85
CA ARG A 144 -13.83 21.37 10.65
C ARG A 144 -13.55 21.05 12.10
N GLU A 145 -14.38 20.26 12.75
CA GLU A 145 -14.34 20.05 14.21
C GLU A 145 -13.57 18.81 14.62
N ARG A 146 -13.70 17.70 13.87
CA ARG A 146 -13.03 16.44 14.21
C ARG A 146 -11.65 16.32 13.58
N LEU A 147 -11.51 16.76 12.32
CA LEU A 147 -10.22 16.76 11.62
C LEU A 147 -9.48 18.10 11.73
N SER A 148 -10.09 19.11 12.36
CA SER A 148 -9.53 20.44 12.58
C SER A 148 -9.01 21.12 11.29
N LEU A 149 -9.63 20.82 10.14
CA LEU A 149 -9.17 21.29 8.84
C LEU A 149 -9.47 22.78 8.62
N PRO A 150 -8.61 23.52 7.88
CA PRO A 150 -8.80 24.94 7.58
C PRO A 150 -10.14 25.25 6.91
N GLY A 151 -10.71 26.43 7.20
CA GLY A 151 -12.02 26.84 6.70
C GLY A 151 -12.10 26.89 5.16
N ASP A 152 -11.06 27.41 4.52
CA ASP A 152 -10.93 27.49 3.06
C ASP A 152 -10.90 26.10 2.39
N PHE A 153 -10.21 25.14 3.01
CA PHE A 153 -10.22 23.74 2.57
C PHE A 153 -11.62 23.11 2.69
N VAL A 154 -12.31 23.39 3.80
CA VAL A 154 -13.69 22.93 4.04
C VAL A 154 -14.66 23.58 3.04
N ASP A 155 -14.44 24.84 2.66
CA ASP A 155 -15.25 25.53 1.65
C ASP A 155 -15.00 25.00 0.24
N SER A 156 -13.76 24.62 -0.10
CA SER A 156 -13.46 23.89 -1.34
C SER A 156 -14.14 22.53 -1.37
N ALA A 157 -14.12 21.81 -0.24
CA ALA A 157 -14.82 20.54 -0.12
C ALA A 157 -16.34 20.68 -0.34
N ARG A 158 -16.96 21.75 0.17
CA ARG A 158 -18.37 22.07 -0.10
C ARG A 158 -18.65 22.19 -1.59
N LEU A 159 -17.82 22.92 -2.33
CA LEU A 159 -17.99 23.09 -3.78
C LEU A 159 -17.89 21.76 -4.53
N GLU A 160 -16.99 20.87 -4.11
CA GLU A 160 -16.86 19.54 -4.72
C GLU A 160 -18.06 18.64 -4.41
N PHE A 161 -18.59 18.67 -3.20
CA PHE A 161 -19.86 18.00 -2.86
C PHE A 161 -21.01 18.48 -3.73
N GLU A 162 -21.17 19.80 -3.91
CA GLU A 162 -22.24 20.40 -4.71
C GLU A 162 -22.15 20.00 -6.20
N LYS A 163 -20.92 19.90 -6.73
CA LYS A 163 -20.67 19.41 -8.10
C LYS A 163 -21.01 17.92 -8.26
N GLY A 164 -21.04 17.16 -7.18
CA GLY A 164 -21.17 15.70 -7.19
C GLY A 164 -19.84 14.98 -7.41
N CYS A 165 -18.75 15.56 -6.91
CA CYS A 165 -17.44 14.93 -6.91
C CYS A 165 -17.32 14.01 -5.69
N ASP A 166 -17.03 12.71 -5.89
CA ASP A 166 -16.98 11.73 -4.80
C ASP A 166 -15.64 11.68 -4.05
N SER A 167 -14.62 12.42 -4.50
CA SER A 167 -13.26 12.37 -3.96
C SER A 167 -13.17 12.80 -2.49
N VAL A 168 -13.96 13.80 -2.09
CA VAL A 168 -14.05 14.22 -0.68
C VAL A 168 -14.76 13.15 0.15
N MET A 169 -15.78 12.47 -0.40
CA MET A 169 -16.47 11.38 0.29
C MET A 169 -15.55 10.18 0.49
N GLN A 170 -14.79 9.82 -0.54
CA GLN A 170 -13.79 8.76 -0.48
C GLN A 170 -12.75 9.07 0.60
N MET A 171 -12.21 10.30 0.66
CA MET A 171 -11.30 10.72 1.71
C MET A 171 -11.93 10.61 3.10
N LEU A 172 -13.15 11.13 3.29
CA LEU A 172 -13.86 11.05 4.56
C LEU A 172 -14.12 9.60 5.00
N LEU A 173 -14.48 8.73 4.06
CA LEU A 173 -14.66 7.31 4.33
C LEU A 173 -13.35 6.67 4.82
N ILE A 174 -12.24 6.93 4.12
CA ILE A 174 -10.91 6.41 4.48
C ILE A 174 -10.54 6.81 5.91
N VAL A 175 -10.74 8.07 6.30
CA VAL A 175 -10.32 8.54 7.63
C VAL A 175 -11.27 8.11 8.75
N LEU A 176 -12.56 7.88 8.46
CA LEU A 176 -13.57 7.54 9.48
C LEU A 176 -13.74 6.04 9.72
N CYS A 177 -13.34 5.16 8.80
CA CYS A 177 -13.49 3.71 8.96
C CYS A 177 -12.64 3.17 10.13
N PRO A 178 -13.23 2.61 11.20
CA PRO A 178 -12.50 2.31 12.44
C PRO A 178 -11.54 1.13 12.37
N ARG A 179 -11.65 0.29 11.34
CA ARG A 179 -10.88 -0.97 11.21
C ARG A 179 -10.21 -1.11 9.85
N LEU A 180 -9.99 0.02 9.18
CA LEU A 180 -9.31 0.05 7.89
C LEU A 180 -7.86 -0.44 8.06
N LYS A 181 -7.51 -1.53 7.36
CA LYS A 181 -6.17 -2.14 7.36
C LYS A 181 -5.44 -1.94 6.05
N SER A 182 -6.17 -1.93 4.93
CA SER A 182 -5.59 -1.79 3.59
C SER A 182 -6.29 -0.72 2.76
N LEU A 183 -5.50 0.06 2.03
CA LEU A 183 -5.98 1.06 1.08
C LEU A 183 -5.26 0.87 -0.25
N LYS A 184 -6.03 0.68 -1.33
CA LYS A 184 -5.48 0.56 -2.67
C LYS A 184 -6.10 1.57 -3.62
N TYR A 185 -5.25 2.33 -4.29
CA TYR A 185 -5.62 3.17 -5.42
C TYR A 185 -5.27 2.45 -6.71
N MET A 186 -6.28 2.11 -7.50
CA MET A 186 -6.09 1.50 -8.81
C MET A 186 -5.58 2.54 -9.80
N TYR A 187 -4.84 2.06 -10.77
CA TYR A 187 -4.47 2.79 -11.95
C TYR A 187 -5.69 3.00 -12.84
N ASN A 188 -5.86 4.24 -13.31
CA ASN A 188 -6.92 4.57 -14.25
C ASN A 188 -6.46 5.70 -15.18
N ARG A 189 -6.18 5.35 -16.43
CA ARG A 189 -5.70 6.30 -17.45
C ARG A 189 -6.64 7.47 -17.71
N HIS A 190 -7.92 7.34 -17.37
CA HIS A 190 -8.94 8.36 -17.60
C HIS A 190 -9.11 9.32 -16.42
N ASP A 191 -8.39 9.10 -15.32
CA ASP A 191 -8.46 9.93 -14.12
C ASP A 191 -7.25 10.87 -14.00
N LYS A 192 -6.96 11.62 -15.07
CA LYS A 192 -5.71 12.41 -15.21
C LYS A 192 -5.62 13.67 -14.35
N VAL A 193 -6.68 14.04 -13.62
CA VAL A 193 -6.74 15.28 -12.86
C VAL A 193 -6.40 15.01 -11.40
N ALA A 194 -5.13 15.20 -11.03
CA ALA A 194 -4.61 14.84 -9.71
C ALA A 194 -5.40 15.45 -8.54
N TYR A 195 -5.76 16.75 -8.61
CA TYR A 195 -6.52 17.43 -7.55
C TYR A 195 -7.96 16.94 -7.38
N ARG A 196 -8.46 16.15 -8.34
CA ARG A 196 -9.77 15.50 -8.27
C ARG A 196 -9.68 14.08 -7.76
N ARG A 197 -8.52 13.57 -7.36
CA ARG A 197 -8.40 12.26 -6.73
C ARG A 197 -8.55 12.40 -5.22
N SER A 198 -9.14 11.42 -4.54
CA SER A 198 -9.25 11.46 -3.08
C SER A 198 -7.89 11.48 -2.37
N LEU A 199 -6.83 10.97 -3.01
CA LEU A 199 -5.46 11.05 -2.50
C LEU A 199 -4.98 12.50 -2.30
N TYR A 200 -5.39 13.42 -3.18
CA TYR A 200 -5.08 14.84 -3.03
C TYR A 200 -5.70 15.42 -1.75
N TRP A 201 -6.96 15.06 -1.46
CA TRP A 201 -7.67 15.48 -0.26
C TRP A 201 -7.12 14.82 1.01
N LEU A 202 -6.60 13.59 0.88
CA LEU A 202 -6.04 12.83 2.00
C LEU A 202 -4.68 13.35 2.45
N THR A 203 -3.87 13.85 1.51
CA THR A 203 -2.51 14.34 1.75
C THR A 203 -2.42 15.37 2.90
N PRO A 204 -3.17 16.49 2.88
CA PRO A 204 -3.12 17.46 3.98
C PRO A 204 -3.69 16.90 5.28
N VAL A 205 -4.60 15.93 5.24
CA VAL A 205 -5.08 15.26 6.46
C VAL A 205 -3.95 14.47 7.11
N MET A 206 -3.12 13.76 6.32
CA MET A 206 -1.95 13.04 6.85
C MET A 206 -0.93 14.01 7.46
N GLY A 207 -0.59 15.08 6.74
CA GLY A 207 0.37 16.07 7.24
C GLY A 207 -0.10 16.76 8.52
N LYS A 208 -1.38 17.15 8.58
CA LYS A 208 -1.98 17.70 9.80
C LYS A 208 -2.00 16.69 10.94
N SER A 209 -2.43 15.45 10.69
CA SER A 209 -2.51 14.40 11.72
C SER A 209 -1.13 14.09 12.33
N TRP A 210 -0.08 14.19 11.51
CA TRP A 210 1.29 14.05 11.96
C TRP A 210 1.72 15.21 12.87
N VAL A 211 1.47 16.46 12.47
CA VAL A 211 1.81 17.65 13.27
C VAL A 211 1.09 17.66 14.61
N ASP A 212 -0.18 17.28 14.61
CA ASP A 212 -1.02 17.29 15.81
C ASP A 212 -0.87 16.01 16.66
N ASP A 213 -0.09 15.02 16.20
CA ASP A 213 -0.02 13.65 16.76
C ASP A 213 -1.42 13.05 17.05
N SER A 214 -2.35 13.31 16.14
CA SER A 214 -3.77 12.98 16.29
C SER A 214 -4.29 12.35 15.01
N TRP A 215 -4.20 11.03 14.94
CA TRP A 215 -4.61 10.26 13.78
C TRP A 215 -6.08 9.88 13.81
N PRO A 216 -6.85 10.15 12.73
CA PRO A 216 -8.22 9.67 12.63
C PRO A 216 -8.23 8.14 12.57
N PRO A 217 -9.33 7.50 13.00
CA PRO A 217 -9.33 6.06 13.29
C PRO A 217 -8.93 5.21 12.09
N GLY A 218 -9.35 5.59 10.87
CA GLY A 218 -8.97 4.84 9.66
C GLY A 218 -7.52 4.96 9.26
N LEU A 219 -6.83 6.05 9.59
CA LEU A 219 -5.38 6.19 9.34
C LEU A 219 -4.54 5.60 10.46
N SER A 220 -5.05 5.57 11.68
CA SER A 220 -4.34 5.01 12.84
C SER A 220 -4.10 3.49 12.74
N LYS A 221 -4.92 2.77 11.96
CA LYS A 221 -4.89 1.30 11.79
C LYS A 221 -4.48 0.84 10.39
N LEU A 222 -4.09 1.76 9.53
CA LEU A 222 -3.74 1.47 8.14
C LEU A 222 -2.34 0.83 8.09
N HIS A 223 -2.29 -0.44 7.68
CA HIS A 223 -1.07 -1.26 7.63
C HIS A 223 -0.49 -1.39 6.22
N ASP A 224 -1.35 -1.43 5.20
CA ASP A 224 -0.96 -1.71 3.82
C ASP A 224 -1.52 -0.65 2.88
N VAL A 225 -0.63 0.05 2.18
CA VAL A 225 -1.01 1.05 1.18
C VAL A 225 -0.44 0.68 -0.17
N ALA A 226 -1.28 0.70 -1.21
CA ALA A 226 -0.87 0.48 -2.58
C ALA A 226 -1.39 1.60 -3.49
N VAL A 227 -0.52 2.27 -4.23
CA VAL A 227 -0.89 3.37 -5.12
C VAL A 227 -0.49 3.06 -6.55
N GLY A 228 -1.44 3.20 -7.49
CA GLY A 228 -1.22 2.95 -8.91
C GLY A 228 -1.27 1.46 -9.28
N VAL A 229 -2.02 0.67 -8.51
CA VAL A 229 -2.18 -0.77 -8.76
C VAL A 229 -2.79 -0.99 -10.14
N ARG A 230 -2.12 -1.75 -11.01
CA ARG A 230 -2.68 -2.12 -12.32
C ARG A 230 -4.01 -2.83 -12.13
N SER A 231 -5.03 -2.36 -12.84
CA SER A 231 -6.37 -2.92 -12.73
C SER A 231 -6.51 -4.25 -13.46
N GLU A 232 -5.59 -4.55 -14.38
CA GLU A 232 -5.64 -5.69 -15.30
C GLU A 232 -6.89 -5.63 -16.20
N THR A 233 -7.40 -4.41 -16.41
CA THR A 233 -8.54 -4.13 -17.27
C THR A 233 -8.14 -3.14 -18.37
N TRP A 234 -9.08 -2.84 -19.27
CA TRP A 234 -8.90 -1.82 -20.31
C TRP A 234 -8.72 -0.37 -19.77
N LEU A 235 -8.87 -0.16 -18.45
CA LEU A 235 -8.56 1.13 -17.79
C LEU A 235 -7.05 1.39 -17.69
N ASP A 236 -6.23 0.34 -17.84
CA ASP A 236 -4.79 0.45 -17.93
C ASP A 236 -4.35 0.92 -19.33
N ASP A 237 -3.21 1.59 -19.42
CA ASP A 237 -2.49 1.85 -20.66
C ASP A 237 -1.01 1.49 -20.49
N GLU A 238 -0.30 1.43 -21.62
CA GLU A 238 1.15 1.14 -21.63
C GLU A 238 2.01 2.37 -21.29
N ASP A 239 1.43 3.58 -21.31
CA ASP A 239 2.13 4.83 -21.04
C ASP A 239 2.16 5.14 -19.53
N ASP A 240 3.35 5.18 -18.92
CA ASP A 240 3.58 5.60 -17.52
C ASP A 240 3.47 7.13 -17.30
N LYS A 241 2.45 7.76 -17.90
CA LYS A 241 2.17 9.22 -17.79
C LYS A 241 1.43 9.61 -16.52
N LEU A 242 1.24 8.68 -15.60
CA LEU A 242 0.46 8.93 -14.41
C LEU A 242 1.31 9.58 -13.32
N TRP A 243 0.77 10.65 -12.75
CA TRP A 243 1.43 11.46 -11.76
C TRP A 243 0.70 11.33 -10.42
N TYR A 244 1.43 10.90 -9.40
CA TYR A 244 0.99 11.01 -8.01
C TYR A 244 1.90 11.99 -7.28
N ALA A 245 1.31 12.78 -6.40
CA ALA A 245 2.06 13.77 -5.63
C ALA A 245 3.12 13.08 -4.76
N ARG A 246 4.36 13.58 -4.81
CA ARG A 246 5.45 13.27 -3.88
C ARG A 246 5.00 13.46 -2.44
N SER A 247 4.25 14.52 -2.15
CA SER A 247 3.73 14.79 -0.80
C SER A 247 2.80 13.67 -0.31
N ALA A 248 2.05 13.02 -1.21
CA ALA A 248 1.20 11.88 -0.85
C ALA A 248 2.04 10.64 -0.53
N PHE A 249 3.04 10.33 -1.38
CA PHE A 249 4.00 9.26 -1.14
C PHE A 249 4.68 9.40 0.22
N ARG A 250 5.21 10.59 0.53
CA ARG A 250 5.87 10.89 1.80
C ARG A 250 4.91 10.95 2.98
N GLY A 251 3.67 11.39 2.76
CA GLY A 251 2.60 11.34 3.74
C GLY A 251 2.38 9.94 4.30
N PHE A 252 2.43 8.91 3.44
CA PHE A 252 2.23 7.52 3.87
C PHE A 252 3.34 6.97 4.77
N PHE A 253 4.56 7.48 4.70
CA PHE A 253 5.64 7.09 5.61
C PHE A 253 5.37 7.45 7.07
N LYS A 254 4.49 8.42 7.33
CA LYS A 254 4.19 8.91 8.68
C LYS A 254 3.00 8.21 9.33
N LEU A 255 2.33 7.32 8.63
CA LEU A 255 1.23 6.56 9.19
C LEU A 255 1.71 5.74 10.41
N PRO A 256 0.96 5.70 11.52
CA PRO A 256 1.47 5.12 12.78
C PRO A 256 1.76 3.62 12.73
N GLU A 257 0.96 2.86 11.97
CA GLU A 257 1.00 1.40 11.96
C GLU A 257 1.28 0.82 10.55
N ILE A 258 1.79 1.65 9.61
CA ILE A 258 2.11 1.20 8.25
C ILE A 258 3.22 0.15 8.28
N SER A 259 3.05 -0.91 7.50
CA SER A 259 4.02 -1.99 7.34
C SER A 259 4.45 -2.13 5.88
N THR A 260 3.53 -1.98 4.94
CA THR A 260 3.77 -2.21 3.51
C THR A 260 3.35 -1.00 2.70
N LEU A 261 4.26 -0.52 1.84
CA LEU A 261 3.96 0.51 0.85
C LEU A 261 4.33 0.02 -0.54
N TYR A 262 3.33 -0.10 -1.41
CA TYR A 262 3.49 -0.23 -2.85
C TYR A 262 3.18 1.12 -3.51
N PHE A 263 4.05 1.58 -4.39
CA PHE A 263 3.85 2.83 -5.10
C PHE A 263 4.32 2.76 -6.55
N ARG A 264 3.41 3.01 -7.49
CA ARG A 264 3.72 3.07 -8.92
C ARG A 264 3.77 4.51 -9.43
N GLY A 265 4.77 4.82 -10.25
CA GLY A 265 4.87 6.12 -10.93
C GLY A 265 5.21 7.26 -9.99
N LEU A 266 6.16 7.04 -9.08
CA LEU A 266 6.69 8.09 -8.20
C LEU A 266 7.43 9.13 -9.03
N ARG A 267 7.24 10.42 -8.74
CA ARG A 267 7.83 11.53 -9.48
C ARG A 267 8.34 12.63 -8.55
N GLN A 268 9.29 13.44 -9.00
CA GLN A 268 9.95 14.43 -8.14
C GLN A 268 9.03 15.59 -7.75
N GLN A 269 8.22 16.08 -8.68
CA GLN A 269 7.32 17.22 -8.43
C GLN A 269 5.91 16.73 -8.07
N ASP A 270 5.08 17.56 -7.45
CA ASP A 270 3.66 17.23 -7.23
C ASP A 270 2.81 17.48 -8.48
N HIS A 271 3.36 18.16 -9.50
CA HIS A 271 2.74 18.41 -10.79
C HIS A 271 3.81 18.48 -11.89
N PRO A 272 3.61 17.93 -13.09
CA PRO A 272 4.51 18.21 -14.21
C PRO A 272 4.38 19.68 -14.59
N SER A 273 5.49 20.38 -14.82
CA SER A 273 5.47 21.63 -15.60
C SER A 273 4.92 21.30 -16.99
N MET A 274 3.62 21.50 -17.21
CA MET A 274 2.98 21.18 -18.48
C MET A 274 3.59 22.07 -19.56
N PRO A 275 3.94 21.54 -20.76
CA PRO A 275 4.29 22.38 -21.89
C PRO A 275 3.12 23.35 -22.19
N HIS A 276 3.45 24.63 -22.42
CA HIS A 276 2.51 25.72 -22.68
C HIS A 276 1.52 25.50 -23.85
N ASP A 277 1.68 24.44 -24.64
CA ASP A 277 0.95 24.21 -25.89
C ASP A 277 -0.23 23.22 -25.81
N SER A 278 -0.57 22.71 -24.62
CA SER A 278 -1.79 21.91 -24.49
C SER A 278 -2.98 22.82 -24.15
N ASP A 279 -3.99 22.83 -25.03
CA ASP A 279 -5.29 23.53 -24.95
C ASP A 279 -6.13 23.25 -23.66
N TRP A 280 -5.53 22.62 -22.66
CA TRP A 280 -5.98 22.64 -21.28
C TRP A 280 -5.63 24.01 -20.71
N ASN A 281 -6.48 25.00 -20.96
CA ASN A 281 -6.55 26.24 -20.20
C ASN A 281 -6.92 25.95 -18.73
N LEU A 282 -6.08 25.20 -18.00
CA LEU A 282 -5.87 25.43 -16.59
C LEU A 282 -5.26 26.82 -16.54
N ARG A 283 -5.96 27.77 -15.94
CA ARG A 283 -5.34 29.04 -15.56
C ARG A 283 -4.03 28.71 -14.87
N ASP A 284 -2.94 29.08 -15.51
CA ASP A 284 -1.61 29.10 -14.91
C ASP A 284 -1.73 29.68 -13.49
N GLY A 285 -1.33 28.89 -12.48
CA GLY A 285 -0.98 29.44 -11.18
C GLY A 285 -2.07 29.82 -10.18
N GLU A 286 -3.33 29.38 -10.32
CA GLU A 286 -4.22 29.40 -9.14
C GLU A 286 -3.85 28.21 -8.24
N SER A 287 -2.97 28.47 -7.26
CA SER A 287 -2.92 27.69 -6.03
C SER A 287 -4.36 27.55 -5.54
N ILE A 288 -4.98 26.38 -5.73
CA ILE A 288 -6.37 26.13 -5.33
C ILE A 288 -6.53 26.33 -3.81
N PHE A 289 -5.42 26.30 -3.07
CA PHE A 289 -5.41 26.54 -1.65
C PHE A 289 -4.71 27.82 -1.26
N ASP A 290 -5.27 28.46 -0.25
CA ASP A 290 -4.67 29.59 0.42
C ASP A 290 -3.48 29.12 1.29
N THR A 291 -2.70 30.08 1.79
CA THR A 291 -1.49 29.86 2.61
C THR A 291 -1.68 28.97 3.85
N SER A 292 -2.93 28.73 4.30
CA SER A 292 -3.26 27.96 5.51
C SER A 292 -2.96 26.46 5.40
N ILE A 293 -3.32 25.82 4.28
CA ILE A 293 -3.08 24.38 4.08
C ILE A 293 -1.65 24.09 3.62
N SER A 294 -0.94 25.12 3.15
CA SER A 294 0.47 24.99 2.75
C SER A 294 1.30 24.37 3.88
N SER A 295 1.00 24.72 5.13
CA SER A 295 1.65 24.11 6.30
C SER A 295 1.40 22.61 6.43
N ALA A 296 0.16 22.15 6.25
CA ALA A 296 -0.20 20.74 6.30
C ALA A 296 0.35 19.95 5.10
N LEU A 297 0.39 20.55 3.91
CA LEU A 297 1.02 19.96 2.73
C LEU A 297 2.54 19.86 2.88
N GLN A 298 3.18 20.91 3.40
CA GLN A 298 4.61 20.90 3.72
C GLN A 298 4.91 19.83 4.76
N ALA A 299 4.13 19.76 5.83
CA ALA A 299 4.26 18.70 6.83
C ALA A 299 4.03 17.31 6.24
N ALA A 300 3.17 17.15 5.22
CA ALA A 300 2.99 15.90 4.47
C ALA A 300 4.18 15.57 3.55
N ASP A 301 4.90 16.58 3.07
CA ASP A 301 6.07 16.44 2.21
C ASP A 301 7.40 16.30 2.97
N GLU A 302 7.46 16.66 4.25
CA GLU A 302 8.62 16.39 5.09
C GLU A 302 8.79 14.89 5.32
N LEU A 303 10.03 14.41 5.19
CA LEU A 303 10.38 13.00 5.41
C LEU A 303 11.59 12.88 6.34
N PRO A 304 11.42 13.07 7.66
CA PRO A 304 12.52 12.96 8.63
C PRO A 304 13.03 11.52 8.75
N ALA A 305 14.30 11.37 9.13
CA ALA A 305 14.87 10.06 9.46
C ALA A 305 14.08 9.39 10.60
N ARG A 306 13.94 8.06 10.53
CA ARG A 306 13.29 7.21 11.54
C ARG A 306 11.84 7.57 11.86
N CYS A 307 11.15 8.30 10.98
CA CYS A 307 9.74 8.66 11.16
C CYS A 307 8.77 7.50 10.85
N SER A 308 9.23 6.45 10.15
CA SER A 308 8.36 5.46 9.54
C SER A 308 8.46 4.05 10.14
N THR A 309 7.33 3.35 10.22
CA THR A 309 7.24 1.93 10.60
C THR A 309 7.25 0.96 9.41
N ILE A 310 7.38 1.48 8.17
CA ILE A 310 7.41 0.65 6.95
C ILE A 310 8.50 -0.41 7.07
N LYS A 311 8.12 -1.65 6.77
CA LYS A 311 9.01 -2.82 6.70
C LYS A 311 9.26 -3.25 5.26
N HIS A 312 8.26 -3.07 4.39
CA HIS A 312 8.30 -3.53 3.00
C HIS A 312 7.97 -2.36 2.07
N LEU A 313 8.96 -1.94 1.27
CA LEU A 313 8.80 -0.89 0.28
C LEU A 313 8.94 -1.48 -1.12
N TYR A 314 7.90 -1.33 -1.93
CA TYR A 314 7.84 -1.78 -3.31
C TYR A 314 7.57 -0.57 -4.22
N LEU A 315 8.50 -0.24 -5.10
CA LEU A 315 8.34 0.83 -6.08
C LEU A 315 8.25 0.24 -7.48
N GLU A 316 7.19 0.57 -8.20
CA GLU A 316 7.00 0.20 -9.61
C GLU A 316 7.19 1.42 -10.51
N SER A 317 8.04 1.34 -11.53
CA SER A 317 8.39 2.47 -12.40
C SER A 317 8.67 3.78 -11.61
N PRO A 318 9.63 3.79 -10.65
CA PRO A 318 10.00 5.00 -9.93
C PRO A 318 10.60 5.98 -10.94
N GLY A 319 9.84 7.03 -11.27
CA GLY A 319 10.06 7.91 -12.40
C GLY A 319 11.35 8.71 -12.34
N ASP A 320 11.31 9.97 -11.88
CA ASP A 320 12.44 10.92 -11.87
C ASP A 320 12.82 11.40 -10.45
N TYR A 321 12.48 10.59 -9.44
CA TYR A 321 12.57 10.96 -8.03
C TYR A 321 14.02 11.01 -7.54
N ARG A 322 14.42 12.14 -6.92
CA ARG A 322 15.83 12.46 -6.62
C ARG A 322 16.21 12.37 -5.13
N GLU A 323 15.25 12.48 -4.22
CA GLU A 323 15.52 12.56 -2.76
C GLU A 323 15.62 11.17 -2.12
N LEU A 324 16.55 10.36 -2.63
CA LEU A 324 16.72 8.94 -2.31
C LEU A 324 17.24 8.68 -0.89
N GLU A 325 18.16 9.51 -0.40
CA GLU A 325 18.71 9.44 0.97
C GLU A 325 17.59 9.45 2.04
N CYS A 326 16.55 10.25 1.79
CA CYS A 326 15.42 10.38 2.71
C CYS A 326 14.58 9.09 2.75
N ILE A 327 14.47 8.38 1.62
CA ILE A 327 13.75 7.09 1.55
C ILE A 327 14.50 6.04 2.38
N ALA A 328 15.83 6.03 2.33
CA ALA A 328 16.66 5.10 3.09
C ALA A 328 16.64 5.38 4.60
N ALA A 329 16.70 6.66 4.99
CA ALA A 329 16.76 7.05 6.40
C ALA A 329 15.40 7.04 7.12
N ALA A 330 14.29 7.20 6.41
CA ALA A 330 12.96 7.36 7.03
C ALA A 330 12.45 6.12 7.81
N PRO A 331 12.61 4.88 7.33
CA PRO A 331 12.19 3.69 8.08
C PRO A 331 13.03 3.44 9.34
N ARG A 332 12.37 3.02 10.42
CA ARG A 332 13.04 2.60 11.65
C ARG A 332 13.75 1.25 11.51
N ALA A 333 13.20 0.34 10.72
CA ALA A 333 13.73 -1.00 10.52
C ALA A 333 13.19 -1.60 9.21
N LEU A 334 13.68 -1.10 8.07
CA LEU A 334 13.28 -1.61 6.76
C LEU A 334 13.80 -3.04 6.58
N LYS A 335 12.93 -3.94 6.11
CA LYS A 335 13.25 -5.34 5.84
C LYS A 335 13.42 -5.62 4.36
N SER A 336 12.56 -5.09 3.50
CA SER A 336 12.65 -5.33 2.07
C SER A 336 12.49 -4.06 1.27
N TYR A 337 13.34 -3.93 0.25
CA TYR A 337 13.26 -2.92 -0.77
C TYR A 337 13.17 -3.58 -2.15
N THR A 338 12.13 -3.26 -2.91
CA THR A 338 11.89 -3.83 -4.22
C THR A 338 11.68 -2.74 -5.26
N LEU A 339 12.43 -2.82 -6.35
CA LEU A 339 12.23 -2.05 -7.57
C LEU A 339 11.75 -2.96 -8.69
N HIS A 340 10.69 -2.55 -9.36
CA HIS A 340 10.08 -3.36 -10.41
C HIS A 340 9.66 -2.52 -11.61
N GLY A 341 9.98 -2.98 -12.81
CA GLY A 341 9.39 -2.41 -14.03
C GLY A 341 9.86 -1.00 -14.40
N GLY A 342 9.63 -0.65 -15.66
CA GLY A 342 9.78 0.71 -16.18
C GLY A 342 11.22 1.17 -16.41
N GLU A 343 11.33 2.42 -16.83
CA GLU A 343 12.59 3.15 -16.87
C GLU A 343 12.87 3.73 -15.48
N ILE A 344 14.05 3.44 -14.96
CA ILE A 344 14.52 3.99 -13.69
C ILE A 344 15.40 5.20 -14.00
N HIS A 345 14.92 6.39 -13.60
CA HIS A 345 15.64 7.64 -13.73
C HIS A 345 15.75 8.32 -12.36
N TYR A 346 16.96 8.58 -11.91
CA TYR A 346 17.18 9.23 -10.62
C TYR A 346 17.50 10.72 -10.75
N GLY A 347 17.47 11.26 -11.97
CA GLY A 347 17.78 12.65 -12.27
C GLY A 347 19.26 12.98 -12.07
N SER A 348 19.69 14.10 -12.63
CA SER A 348 21.07 14.59 -12.46
C SER A 348 21.45 14.72 -10.98
N GLY A 349 22.22 13.74 -10.48
CA GLY A 349 22.77 13.69 -9.12
C GLY A 349 22.24 12.59 -8.21
N GLY A 350 21.34 11.70 -8.68
CA GLY A 350 20.93 10.52 -7.94
C GLY A 350 21.20 9.26 -8.75
N SER A 351 21.59 8.15 -8.11
CA SER A 351 21.78 6.86 -8.80
C SER A 351 21.35 5.69 -7.90
N LEU A 352 21.11 4.51 -8.51
CA LEU A 352 20.70 3.31 -7.78
C LEU A 352 21.73 2.96 -6.70
N GLU A 353 23.02 3.05 -7.03
CA GLU A 353 24.13 2.75 -6.12
C GLU A 353 24.12 3.63 -4.87
N MET A 354 23.77 4.92 -4.97
CA MET A 354 23.71 5.82 -3.81
C MET A 354 22.56 5.42 -2.89
N LEU A 355 21.39 5.14 -3.46
CA LEU A 355 20.27 4.65 -2.67
C LEU A 355 20.61 3.34 -1.97
N LEU A 356 21.26 2.40 -2.67
CA LEU A 356 21.66 1.12 -2.10
C LEU A 356 22.70 1.31 -0.97
N LYS A 357 23.66 2.20 -1.15
CA LYS A 357 24.62 2.59 -0.12
C LYS A 357 23.91 3.14 1.12
N ASP A 358 23.03 4.13 0.95
CA ASP A 358 22.27 4.73 2.05
C ASP A 358 21.38 3.69 2.74
N MET A 359 20.77 2.77 1.99
CA MET A 359 19.96 1.68 2.55
C MET A 359 20.80 0.73 3.40
N VAL A 360 21.99 0.35 2.94
CA VAL A 360 22.91 -0.50 3.70
C VAL A 360 23.42 0.20 4.95
N GLU A 361 23.76 1.48 4.86
CA GLU A 361 24.23 2.29 5.98
C GLU A 361 23.12 2.48 7.04
N GLU A 362 21.92 2.88 6.62
CA GLU A 362 20.81 3.20 7.53
C GLU A 362 20.06 1.95 8.03
N GLN A 363 20.00 0.87 7.26
CA GLN A 363 19.16 -0.31 7.54
C GLN A 363 19.95 -1.59 7.76
N ARG A 364 21.27 -1.48 7.97
CA ARG A 364 22.23 -2.59 8.16
C ARG A 364 21.71 -3.76 8.98
N GLN A 365 21.05 -3.48 10.11
CA GLN A 365 20.63 -4.50 11.08
C GLN A 365 19.30 -5.18 10.75
N SER A 366 18.45 -4.57 9.90
CA SER A 366 17.10 -5.06 9.62
C SER A 366 16.90 -5.53 8.20
N LEU A 367 17.75 -5.12 7.26
CA LEU A 367 17.58 -5.38 5.84
C LEU A 367 17.74 -6.87 5.51
N GLU A 368 16.68 -7.46 4.98
CA GLU A 368 16.56 -8.87 4.62
C GLU A 368 16.58 -9.09 3.10
N SER A 369 16.12 -8.10 2.31
CA SER A 369 15.93 -8.23 0.87
C SER A 369 16.13 -6.92 0.13
N ILE A 370 16.94 -6.98 -0.94
CA ILE A 370 17.09 -5.94 -1.96
C ILE A 370 16.90 -6.60 -3.31
N LEU A 371 15.83 -6.26 -4.02
CA LEU A 371 15.51 -6.86 -5.31
C LEU A 371 15.20 -5.78 -6.36
N VAL A 372 15.73 -5.97 -7.55
CA VAL A 372 15.45 -5.14 -8.73
C VAL A 372 15.18 -6.09 -9.89
N TYR A 373 14.03 -5.96 -10.57
CA TYR A 373 13.72 -6.88 -11.68
C TYR A 373 12.72 -6.32 -12.68
N ASN A 374 12.75 -6.88 -13.90
CA ASN A 374 11.93 -6.49 -15.04
C ASN A 374 12.07 -5.00 -15.41
N THR A 375 13.21 -4.40 -15.15
CA THR A 375 13.51 -2.99 -15.48
C THR A 375 13.85 -2.88 -16.96
N SER A 376 13.24 -1.95 -17.70
CA SER A 376 13.47 -1.81 -19.13
C SER A 376 14.74 -1.03 -19.45
N ARG A 377 15.11 -0.07 -18.60
CA ARG A 377 16.28 0.80 -18.78
C ARG A 377 16.70 1.45 -17.46
N PHE A 378 18.00 1.64 -17.32
CA PHE A 378 18.59 2.59 -16.37
C PHE A 378 19.27 3.68 -17.18
N GLU A 379 18.99 4.94 -16.87
CA GLU A 379 19.62 6.07 -17.59
C GLU A 379 21.00 6.44 -17.06
N GLU A 380 21.37 5.95 -15.87
CA GLU A 380 22.63 6.21 -15.19
C GLU A 380 23.33 4.89 -14.82
N SER A 381 24.54 4.99 -14.23
CA SER A 381 25.29 3.83 -13.73
C SER A 381 24.44 2.97 -12.80
N CYS A 382 24.41 1.66 -13.03
CA CYS A 382 23.55 0.70 -12.32
C CYS A 382 24.34 -0.14 -11.31
N CYS A 383 25.45 0.38 -10.81
CA CYS A 383 26.29 -0.38 -9.91
C CYS A 383 25.55 -0.72 -8.62
N THR A 384 25.68 -1.96 -8.17
CA THR A 384 25.06 -2.47 -6.94
C THR A 384 26.10 -2.81 -5.88
N LEU A 385 27.37 -2.93 -6.28
CA LEU A 385 28.48 -3.27 -5.40
C LEU A 385 29.41 -2.08 -5.13
N ARG A 386 29.36 -1.03 -5.95
CA ARG A 386 30.24 0.14 -5.84
C ARG A 386 29.47 1.43 -6.12
N PRO A 387 29.69 2.50 -5.34
CA PRO A 387 29.20 3.83 -5.69
C PRO A 387 30.11 4.54 -6.72
N SER A 388 29.50 5.30 -7.64
CA SER A 388 30.19 6.07 -8.69
C SER A 388 30.99 7.27 -8.18
N ASP A 389 30.77 7.68 -6.92
CA ASP A 389 31.53 8.74 -6.25
C ASP A 389 33.00 8.33 -5.94
N GLY A 390 33.34 7.05 -6.16
CA GLY A 390 34.66 6.49 -5.90
C GLY A 390 34.93 6.24 -4.42
N ALA A 391 33.96 6.47 -3.54
CA ALA A 391 34.08 6.27 -2.10
C ALA A 391 33.83 4.79 -1.73
N GLY A 392 34.85 3.96 -1.92
CA GLY A 392 34.86 2.58 -1.43
C GLY A 392 33.84 1.66 -2.13
N TYR A 393 33.31 0.70 -1.39
CA TYR A 393 32.35 -0.30 -1.87
C TYR A 393 31.10 -0.31 -0.99
N ILE A 394 30.00 -0.83 -1.53
CA ILE A 394 28.79 -1.05 -0.73
C ILE A 394 28.98 -2.35 0.06
N GLU A 395 29.10 -2.23 1.38
CA GLU A 395 29.39 -3.34 2.31
C GLU A 395 28.17 -4.26 2.53
N MET A 396 27.63 -4.85 1.47
CA MET A 396 26.47 -5.76 1.54
C MET A 396 26.71 -6.95 2.47
N HIS A 397 27.96 -7.41 2.58
CA HIS A 397 28.39 -8.49 3.47
C HIS A 397 28.25 -8.15 4.95
N ASP A 398 28.19 -6.86 5.31
CA ASP A 398 28.00 -6.37 6.68
C ASP A 398 26.52 -6.38 7.12
N CYS A 399 25.59 -6.73 6.23
CA CYS A 399 24.17 -6.88 6.55
C CYS A 399 23.87 -8.32 6.99
N PRO A 400 23.81 -8.63 8.30
CA PRO A 400 23.72 -10.00 8.80
C PRO A 400 22.40 -10.71 8.48
N GLN A 401 21.34 -9.96 8.13
CA GLN A 401 20.02 -10.50 7.81
C GLN A 401 19.76 -10.56 6.31
N LEU A 402 20.67 -10.06 5.46
CA LEU A 402 20.45 -9.94 4.02
C LEU A 402 20.46 -11.32 3.36
N ARG A 403 19.31 -11.75 2.87
CA ARG A 403 19.06 -13.08 2.29
C ARG A 403 18.78 -13.03 0.80
N GLN A 404 18.24 -11.93 0.31
CA GLN A 404 17.90 -11.75 -1.10
C GLN A 404 18.64 -10.53 -1.64
N LEU A 405 19.43 -10.72 -2.68
CA LEU A 405 20.28 -9.68 -3.24
C LEU A 405 20.19 -9.66 -4.75
N TYR A 406 20.01 -8.47 -5.31
CA TYR A 406 20.19 -8.15 -6.71
C TYR A 406 21.60 -7.64 -6.97
N ILE A 407 22.23 -8.13 -8.04
CA ILE A 407 23.50 -7.63 -8.58
C ILE A 407 23.32 -7.35 -10.07
N HIS A 408 23.81 -6.21 -10.54
CA HIS A 408 23.81 -5.91 -11.97
C HIS A 408 25.00 -6.60 -12.66
N SER A 409 24.80 -7.18 -13.84
CA SER A 409 25.88 -7.87 -14.58
C SER A 409 27.09 -6.99 -14.86
N ASP A 410 26.88 -5.70 -15.15
CA ASP A 410 27.94 -4.71 -15.35
C ASP A 410 28.85 -4.50 -14.11
N ASP A 411 28.37 -4.78 -12.89
CA ASP A 411 29.23 -4.72 -11.69
C ASP A 411 30.41 -5.69 -11.79
N LEU A 412 30.16 -6.89 -12.34
CA LEU A 412 31.18 -7.92 -12.49
C LEU A 412 32.26 -7.48 -13.50
N GLN A 413 31.85 -6.78 -14.56
CA GLN A 413 32.76 -6.21 -15.56
C GLN A 413 33.61 -5.07 -14.98
N LEU A 414 32.98 -4.17 -14.25
CA LEU A 414 33.64 -3.03 -13.64
C LEU A 414 34.69 -3.47 -12.62
N LEU A 415 34.33 -4.40 -11.73
CA LEU A 415 35.26 -4.95 -10.75
C LEU A 415 36.46 -5.61 -11.43
N TYR A 416 36.25 -6.34 -12.54
CA TYR A 416 37.34 -6.92 -13.31
C TYR A 416 38.33 -5.87 -13.82
N HIS A 417 37.82 -4.79 -14.45
CA HIS A 417 38.67 -3.74 -15.00
C HIS A 417 39.45 -2.98 -13.90
N GLU A 418 38.86 -2.77 -12.73
CA GLU A 418 39.51 -2.09 -11.62
C GLU A 418 40.64 -2.90 -10.98
N LEU A 419 40.45 -4.20 -10.81
CA LEU A 419 41.50 -5.11 -10.32
C LEU A 419 42.78 -5.06 -11.17
N HIS A 420 42.64 -4.79 -12.47
CA HIS A 420 43.77 -4.61 -13.38
C HIS A 420 44.38 -3.21 -13.36
N ARG A 421 43.67 -2.18 -12.86
CA ARG A 421 44.16 -0.79 -12.79
C ARG A 421 44.75 -0.40 -11.44
N GLU A 422 44.12 -0.78 -10.33
CA GLU A 422 44.53 -0.38 -8.98
C GLU A 422 45.23 -1.54 -8.26
N LEU A 423 46.57 -1.51 -8.25
CA LEU A 423 47.49 -2.32 -7.42
C LEU A 423 46.82 -3.46 -6.63
N PRO A 424 46.55 -4.62 -7.27
CA PRO A 424 45.82 -5.69 -6.65
C PRO A 424 46.56 -6.23 -5.40
N PRO A 425 45.84 -6.71 -4.36
CA PRO A 425 46.46 -7.61 -3.40
C PRO A 425 47.11 -8.77 -4.19
N LYS A 426 48.31 -9.20 -3.79
CA LYS A 426 49.22 -10.07 -4.58
C LYS A 426 48.61 -11.34 -5.21
N ASP A 427 47.43 -11.77 -4.77
CA ASP A 427 46.74 -13.01 -5.19
C ASP A 427 45.55 -12.78 -6.15
N SER A 428 45.10 -11.53 -6.39
CA SER A 428 43.89 -11.25 -7.18
C SER A 428 44.10 -11.09 -8.70
N ASN A 429 45.34 -11.28 -9.18
CA ASN A 429 45.66 -11.36 -10.62
C ASN A 429 45.28 -12.72 -11.24
N THR A 430 44.75 -13.64 -10.44
CA THR A 430 44.26 -14.94 -10.90
C THR A 430 42.73 -14.93 -10.94
N LEU A 431 42.14 -15.69 -11.86
CA LEU A 431 40.69 -15.86 -11.94
C LEU A 431 40.08 -16.26 -10.59
N GLN A 432 40.75 -17.14 -9.85
CA GLN A 432 40.32 -17.56 -8.51
C GLN A 432 40.37 -16.41 -7.50
N GLY A 433 41.42 -15.59 -7.51
CA GLY A 433 41.51 -14.43 -6.62
C GLY A 433 40.46 -13.36 -6.94
N PHE A 434 40.10 -13.19 -8.21
CA PHE A 434 38.99 -12.33 -8.64
C PHE A 434 37.63 -12.85 -8.13
N VAL A 435 37.39 -14.14 -8.30
CA VAL A 435 36.19 -14.82 -7.78
C VAL A 435 36.09 -14.71 -6.25
N ASP A 436 37.20 -14.93 -5.53
CA ASP A 436 37.25 -14.80 -4.07
C ASP A 436 36.97 -13.36 -3.60
N TYR A 437 37.42 -12.37 -4.38
CA TYR A 437 37.13 -10.96 -4.17
C TYR A 437 35.65 -10.64 -4.31
N ILE A 438 35.00 -11.07 -5.40
CA ILE A 438 33.55 -10.89 -5.60
C ILE A 438 32.75 -11.57 -4.49
N MET A 439 33.11 -12.81 -4.13
CA MET A 439 32.46 -13.53 -3.02
C MET A 439 32.65 -12.83 -1.67
N GLY A 440 33.64 -11.94 -1.54
CA GLY A 440 33.83 -11.09 -0.36
C GLY A 440 32.72 -10.08 -0.12
N PHE A 441 32.01 -9.65 -1.18
CA PHE A 441 30.91 -8.69 -1.06
C PHE A 441 29.56 -9.32 -0.71
N LEU A 442 29.43 -10.63 -0.90
CA LEU A 442 28.17 -11.34 -0.69
C LEU A 442 27.97 -11.69 0.79
N PRO A 443 26.76 -11.50 1.35
CA PRO A 443 26.48 -11.87 2.72
C PRO A 443 26.46 -13.40 2.90
N ALA A 444 26.95 -13.89 4.03
CA ALA A 444 26.93 -15.33 4.34
C ALA A 444 25.49 -15.90 4.50
N SER A 445 24.52 -15.03 4.79
CA SER A 445 23.09 -15.34 4.91
C SER A 445 22.35 -15.43 3.57
N LEU A 446 23.03 -15.28 2.44
CA LEU A 446 22.43 -15.27 1.10
C LEU A 446 21.64 -16.56 0.82
N GLU A 447 20.34 -16.39 0.56
CA GLU A 447 19.41 -17.46 0.14
C GLU A 447 19.06 -17.35 -1.35
N LEU A 448 19.00 -16.12 -1.88
CA LEU A 448 18.63 -15.82 -3.27
C LEU A 448 19.56 -14.77 -3.85
N LEU A 449 20.22 -15.10 -4.96
CA LEU A 449 20.96 -14.14 -5.76
C LEU A 449 20.22 -13.88 -7.08
N MET A 450 20.03 -12.61 -7.42
CA MET A 450 19.49 -12.21 -8.71
C MET A 450 20.55 -11.47 -9.52
N LEU A 451 20.91 -11.99 -10.68
CA LEU A 451 21.78 -11.33 -11.65
C LEU A 451 20.93 -10.64 -12.71
N GLY A 452 20.89 -9.31 -12.65
CA GLY A 452 20.17 -8.47 -13.60
C GLY A 452 20.97 -8.15 -14.86
N SER A 453 20.26 -7.88 -15.96
CA SER A 453 20.87 -7.43 -17.21
C SER A 453 19.93 -6.44 -17.90
N ALA A 454 20.18 -5.13 -17.75
CA ALA A 454 19.34 -4.12 -18.40
C ALA A 454 19.63 -4.04 -19.91
N LYS A 455 18.58 -4.11 -20.74
CA LYS A 455 18.69 -4.10 -22.22
C LYS A 455 19.39 -2.86 -22.80
N ASN A 456 19.41 -1.75 -22.07
CA ASN A 456 19.96 -0.46 -22.49
C ASN A 456 20.69 0.25 -21.32
N SER A 457 21.43 -0.48 -20.47
CA SER A 457 22.37 0.21 -19.57
C SER A 457 23.33 1.04 -20.45
N VAL A 458 23.74 2.21 -19.98
CA VAL A 458 24.89 2.90 -20.57
C VAL A 458 26.08 2.00 -20.28
N ALA A 459 26.32 1.01 -21.15
CA ALA A 459 27.36 0.04 -20.98
C ALA A 459 28.65 0.80 -20.69
N VAL A 460 29.30 0.42 -19.60
CA VAL A 460 30.69 0.79 -19.41
C VAL A 460 31.40 0.22 -20.64
N ASN A 461 31.93 1.08 -21.51
CA ASN A 461 32.63 0.67 -22.73
C ASN A 461 33.93 -0.05 -22.32
N VAL A 462 33.82 -1.29 -21.83
CA VAL A 462 34.94 -2.19 -21.59
C VAL A 462 35.17 -2.94 -22.91
N PRO A 463 36.34 -2.75 -23.56
CA PRO A 463 36.63 -3.46 -24.81
C PRO A 463 36.59 -4.97 -24.59
N GLU A 464 35.80 -5.70 -25.40
CA GLU A 464 35.65 -7.17 -25.34
C GLU A 464 37.00 -7.92 -25.34
N THR A 465 38.02 -7.33 -25.94
CA THR A 465 39.39 -7.89 -26.04
C THR A 465 40.11 -8.02 -24.69
N GLN A 466 39.58 -7.48 -23.59
CA GLN A 466 40.23 -7.53 -22.26
C GLN A 466 39.89 -8.78 -21.45
N PHE A 467 38.85 -9.54 -21.81
CA PHE A 467 38.48 -10.77 -21.09
C PHE A 467 39.31 -12.00 -21.53
N GLU A 468 40.06 -11.88 -22.63
CA GLU A 468 40.98 -12.90 -23.13
C GLU A 468 42.07 -13.28 -22.11
N ASP A 469 42.44 -12.37 -21.21
CA ASP A 469 43.46 -12.61 -20.16
C ASP A 469 43.06 -13.74 -19.20
N PHE A 470 41.75 -13.99 -19.03
CA PHE A 470 41.23 -15.15 -18.28
C PHE A 470 40.73 -16.28 -19.19
N GLY A 471 40.90 -16.15 -20.51
CA GLY A 471 40.51 -17.15 -21.50
C GLY A 471 39.03 -17.16 -21.85
N PHE A 472 38.29 -16.09 -21.54
CA PHE A 472 36.88 -15.95 -21.87
C PHE A 472 36.70 -15.08 -23.12
N GLY A 473 35.89 -15.55 -24.05
CA GLY A 473 35.58 -14.82 -25.29
C GLY A 473 34.44 -13.83 -25.11
N LYS A 474 33.63 -13.98 -24.05
CA LYS A 474 32.46 -13.16 -23.75
C LYS A 474 32.31 -12.95 -22.24
N VAL A 475 31.69 -11.83 -21.84
CA VAL A 475 31.45 -11.52 -20.42
C VAL A 475 30.50 -12.52 -19.77
N GLU A 476 29.54 -13.06 -20.51
CA GLU A 476 28.57 -14.00 -19.98
C GLU A 476 29.24 -15.31 -19.52
N GLU A 477 30.34 -15.72 -20.18
CA GLU A 477 31.13 -16.88 -19.77
C GLU A 477 31.85 -16.64 -18.43
N LEU A 478 32.38 -15.42 -18.23
CA LEU A 478 32.96 -14.99 -16.96
C LEU A 478 31.90 -14.96 -15.85
N ASN A 479 30.71 -14.41 -16.15
CA ASN A 479 29.59 -14.38 -15.22
C ASN A 479 29.13 -15.79 -14.83
N GLU A 480 29.02 -16.71 -15.81
CA GLU A 480 28.71 -18.11 -15.54
C GLU A 480 29.75 -18.74 -14.60
N HIS A 481 31.05 -18.50 -14.85
CA HIS A 481 32.12 -19.03 -14.02
C HIS A 481 32.09 -18.50 -12.58
N ILE A 482 31.80 -17.20 -12.40
CA ILE A 482 31.62 -16.59 -11.07
C ILE A 482 30.45 -17.24 -10.34
N LEU A 483 29.30 -17.39 -11.00
CA LEU A 483 28.11 -17.99 -10.40
C LEU A 483 28.34 -19.47 -10.05
N ILE A 484 29.01 -20.24 -10.91
CA ILE A 484 29.42 -21.63 -10.60
C ILE A 484 30.28 -21.69 -9.35
N SER A 485 31.19 -20.72 -9.18
CA SER A 485 32.05 -20.62 -8.01
C SER A 485 31.27 -20.28 -6.75
N VAL A 486 30.28 -19.38 -6.85
CA VAL A 486 29.35 -19.07 -5.75
C VAL A 486 28.57 -20.32 -5.32
N VAL A 487 28.01 -21.09 -6.26
CA VAL A 487 27.25 -22.32 -6.00
C VAL A 487 28.15 -23.43 -5.41
N SER A 488 29.38 -23.55 -5.92
CA SER A 488 30.32 -24.59 -5.49
C SER A 488 31.01 -24.24 -4.16
N SER A 489 30.95 -22.98 -3.75
CA SER A 489 31.55 -22.48 -2.52
C SER A 489 30.80 -22.97 -1.29
N LYS A 490 31.56 -23.25 -0.21
CA LYS A 490 30.99 -23.52 1.11
C LYS A 490 30.66 -22.24 1.90
N ARG A 491 30.90 -21.06 1.32
CA ARG A 491 30.69 -19.76 1.99
C ARG A 491 29.21 -19.38 2.11
N PHE A 492 28.34 -19.93 1.27
CA PHE A 492 26.91 -19.60 1.22
C PHE A 492 26.05 -20.85 1.50
N PRO A 493 26.07 -21.38 2.73
CA PRO A 493 25.38 -22.64 3.05
C PRO A 493 23.85 -22.54 2.96
N ALA A 494 23.31 -21.32 2.93
CA ALA A 494 21.87 -21.06 2.85
C ALA A 494 21.37 -20.80 1.42
N LEU A 495 22.25 -20.81 0.41
CA LEU A 495 21.89 -20.49 -0.96
C LEU A 495 20.92 -21.54 -1.51
N LYS A 496 19.72 -21.08 -1.90
CA LYS A 496 18.65 -21.92 -2.44
C LYS A 496 18.47 -21.71 -3.93
N ALA A 497 18.67 -20.49 -4.41
CA ALA A 497 18.38 -20.14 -5.78
C ALA A 497 19.23 -18.99 -6.35
N ILE A 498 19.46 -19.05 -7.67
CA ILE A 498 20.02 -17.97 -8.47
C ILE A 498 19.06 -17.67 -9.62
N LEU A 499 18.63 -16.42 -9.75
CA LEU A 499 17.85 -15.92 -10.87
C LEU A 499 18.75 -15.15 -11.81
N VAL A 500 18.67 -15.42 -13.11
CA VAL A 500 19.40 -14.70 -14.16
C VAL A 500 18.39 -14.07 -15.12
N GLU A 501 18.45 -12.75 -15.29
CA GLU A 501 17.65 -12.07 -16.31
C GLU A 501 18.16 -12.40 -17.72
N ARG A 502 17.27 -12.88 -18.60
CA ARG A 502 17.61 -13.16 -20.00
C ARG A 502 17.51 -11.90 -20.87
N THR A 503 18.55 -11.64 -21.65
CA THR A 503 18.52 -10.79 -22.84
C THR A 503 18.26 -11.64 -24.11
N GLU A 504 17.84 -11.01 -25.21
CA GLU A 504 17.45 -11.72 -26.45
C GLU A 504 18.60 -12.52 -27.09
N ASP A 505 19.86 -12.23 -26.72
CA ASP A 505 21.08 -12.91 -27.16
C ASP A 505 21.76 -13.72 -26.03
N SER A 506 21.05 -14.07 -24.94
CA SER A 506 21.64 -14.59 -23.72
C SER A 506 22.34 -15.95 -23.91
N HIS A 507 23.60 -16.03 -23.46
CA HIS A 507 24.33 -17.26 -23.18
C HIS A 507 23.46 -18.25 -22.39
N GLU A 508 23.52 -19.54 -22.71
CA GLU A 508 22.55 -20.53 -22.18
C GLU A 508 22.80 -20.95 -20.72
N PHE A 509 23.91 -20.50 -20.10
CA PHE A 509 24.30 -20.79 -18.70
C PHE A 509 24.17 -22.30 -18.34
N THR A 510 24.42 -23.17 -19.31
CA THR A 510 24.16 -24.61 -19.20
C THR A 510 24.99 -25.29 -18.11
N GLN A 511 26.24 -24.87 -17.92
CA GLN A 511 27.12 -25.45 -16.90
C GLN A 511 26.65 -25.03 -15.51
N LEU A 512 26.20 -23.78 -15.33
CA LEU A 512 25.63 -23.32 -14.08
C LEU A 512 24.38 -24.13 -13.69
N ILE A 513 23.51 -24.45 -14.65
CA ILE A 513 22.31 -25.27 -14.40
C ILE A 513 22.70 -26.68 -13.92
N GLU A 514 23.70 -27.30 -14.56
CA GLU A 514 24.18 -28.63 -14.17
C GLU A 514 24.77 -28.62 -12.76
N VAL A 515 25.67 -27.68 -12.47
CA VAL A 515 26.29 -27.52 -11.15
C VAL A 515 25.24 -27.20 -10.08
N GLY A 516 24.28 -26.32 -10.39
CA GLY A 516 23.16 -26.00 -9.51
C GLY A 516 22.36 -27.23 -9.13
N ARG A 517 22.01 -28.07 -10.13
CA ARG A 517 21.30 -29.34 -9.92
C ARG A 517 22.10 -30.31 -9.03
N GLU A 518 23.41 -30.43 -9.25
CA GLU A 518 24.28 -31.29 -8.42
C GLU A 518 24.39 -30.79 -6.97
N ARG A 519 24.32 -29.48 -6.76
CA ARG A 519 24.47 -28.84 -5.45
C ARG A 519 23.15 -28.54 -4.74
N GLY A 520 22.01 -28.80 -5.39
CA GLY A 520 20.68 -28.54 -4.85
C GLY A 520 20.30 -27.05 -4.82
N VAL A 521 20.87 -26.24 -5.72
CA VAL A 521 20.56 -24.82 -5.90
C VAL A 521 19.76 -24.64 -7.19
N ASP A 522 18.60 -24.01 -7.09
CA ASP A 522 17.71 -23.80 -8.23
C ASP A 522 18.19 -22.63 -9.10
N ILE A 523 18.42 -22.88 -10.38
CA ILE A 523 18.83 -21.86 -11.35
C ILE A 523 17.63 -21.47 -12.20
N TYR A 524 17.20 -20.21 -12.08
CA TYR A 524 16.06 -19.64 -12.80
C TYR A 524 16.51 -18.67 -13.88
N PHE A 525 15.74 -18.66 -14.96
CA PHE A 525 15.81 -17.60 -15.96
C PHE A 525 14.45 -16.93 -15.99
N THR A 526 14.40 -15.60 -16.06
CA THR A 526 13.14 -14.83 -16.02
C THR A 526 12.14 -15.17 -17.14
N ALA A 527 12.56 -15.97 -18.14
CA ALA A 527 11.73 -16.48 -19.23
C ALA A 527 11.37 -17.99 -19.14
N ASN A 528 11.58 -18.67 -18.01
CA ASN A 528 11.37 -20.12 -17.92
C ASN A 528 10.03 -20.51 -17.24
N ASP A 529 9.22 -21.28 -17.97
CA ASP A 529 7.96 -21.93 -17.50
C ASP A 529 8.19 -23.20 -16.65
N GLN A 530 9.40 -23.41 -16.11
CA GLN A 530 9.72 -24.63 -15.35
C GLN A 530 9.36 -24.50 -13.87
N VAL A 531 8.55 -25.44 -13.38
CA VAL A 531 8.23 -25.60 -11.95
C VAL A 531 9.38 -26.32 -11.25
N LEU A 532 10.07 -25.62 -10.34
CA LEU A 532 11.28 -26.09 -9.65
C LEU A 532 11.04 -26.38 -8.15
N PRO A 533 11.92 -27.17 -7.47
CA PRO A 533 11.70 -27.71 -6.13
C PRO A 533 11.54 -26.68 -5.01
N HIS A 534 12.33 -25.60 -5.02
CA HIS A 534 12.21 -24.51 -4.06
C HIS A 534 11.33 -23.44 -4.67
N GLN A 535 10.06 -23.34 -4.26
CA GLN A 535 9.16 -22.27 -4.72
C GLN A 535 9.60 -20.90 -4.18
N THR A 536 10.75 -20.39 -4.60
CA THR A 536 11.26 -19.09 -4.16
C THR A 536 10.38 -18.00 -4.77
N ARG A 537 9.46 -17.45 -3.97
CA ARG A 537 8.51 -16.43 -4.43
C ARG A 537 9.17 -15.06 -4.37
N LEU A 538 9.35 -14.45 -5.54
CA LEU A 538 9.64 -13.03 -5.64
C LEU A 538 8.45 -12.22 -5.08
N PRO A 539 8.69 -11.02 -4.53
CA PRO A 539 7.61 -10.09 -4.23
C PRO A 539 6.71 -9.91 -5.45
N GLN A 540 5.40 -9.90 -5.24
CA GLN A 540 4.45 -9.66 -6.33
C GLN A 540 3.77 -8.32 -6.13
N ARG A 541 3.48 -7.65 -7.25
CA ARG A 541 2.63 -6.46 -7.21
C ARG A 541 1.28 -6.80 -6.56
N PRO A 542 0.70 -5.90 -5.76
CA PRO A 542 -0.66 -6.06 -5.29
C PRO A 542 -1.63 -6.22 -6.45
N ARG A 543 -2.68 -7.03 -6.27
CA ARG A 543 -3.80 -7.15 -7.21
C ARG A 543 -5.08 -6.58 -6.61
N ALA A 544 -6.03 -6.21 -7.46
CA ALA A 544 -7.38 -5.86 -7.03
C ALA A 544 -8.09 -7.08 -6.42
N THR A 545 -8.93 -6.86 -5.41
CA THR A 545 -9.73 -7.88 -4.74
C THR A 545 -11.22 -7.72 -5.01
N SER A 546 -11.68 -6.50 -5.29
CA SER A 546 -13.07 -6.20 -5.64
C SER A 546 -13.45 -6.61 -7.06
N HIS A 547 -12.47 -6.91 -7.91
CA HIS A 547 -12.67 -7.46 -9.25
C HIS A 547 -11.62 -8.52 -9.53
N GLN A 548 -12.06 -9.75 -9.79
CA GLN A 548 -11.21 -10.80 -10.36
C GLN A 548 -11.50 -10.88 -11.85
N PRO A 549 -10.52 -10.63 -12.73
CA PRO A 549 -10.72 -10.80 -14.16
C PRO A 549 -11.12 -12.26 -14.45
N HIS A 550 -12.12 -12.45 -15.30
CA HIS A 550 -12.49 -13.79 -15.76
C HIS A 550 -11.35 -14.38 -16.58
N GLY A 551 -10.50 -15.21 -15.96
CA GLY A 551 -9.45 -15.95 -16.67
C GLY A 551 -8.14 -16.10 -15.93
N GLU A 552 -8.17 -16.52 -14.66
CA GLU A 552 -7.07 -17.23 -13.98
C GLU A 552 -7.70 -17.84 -12.72
N ILE A 553 -8.45 -18.93 -12.92
CA ILE A 553 -8.81 -19.78 -11.78
C ILE A 553 -7.60 -20.69 -11.58
N ASP A 554 -6.67 -20.29 -10.73
CA ASP A 554 -5.87 -21.27 -9.99
C ASP A 554 -6.85 -21.98 -9.05
N GLN A 555 -7.55 -22.97 -9.57
CA GLN A 555 -8.25 -23.94 -8.74
C GLN A 555 -7.17 -24.77 -8.04
N GLU A 556 -6.73 -24.34 -6.86
CA GLU A 556 -6.51 -25.34 -5.83
C GLU A 556 -7.89 -25.98 -5.57
N PRO A 557 -8.07 -27.29 -5.84
CA PRO A 557 -9.32 -27.93 -5.50
C PRO A 557 -9.49 -27.85 -3.97
N PRO A 558 -10.69 -27.51 -3.46
CA PRO A 558 -10.94 -27.64 -2.05
C PRO A 558 -10.71 -29.10 -1.67
N ASN A 559 -9.90 -29.34 -0.64
CA ASN A 559 -9.81 -30.65 0.00
C ASN A 559 -11.22 -31.05 0.45
N GLU A 560 -11.89 -31.89 -0.34
CA GLU A 560 -13.08 -32.65 0.01
C GLU A 560 -12.71 -33.73 1.05
N GLN A 561 -12.25 -33.31 2.24
CA GLN A 561 -12.10 -34.17 3.40
C GLN A 561 -12.27 -33.36 4.68
N LEU A 562 -13.38 -32.64 4.84
CA LEU A 562 -13.81 -32.12 6.15
C LEU A 562 -15.34 -31.85 6.21
N GLN A 563 -16.13 -32.62 5.45
CA GLN A 563 -17.59 -32.51 5.44
C GLN A 563 -18.33 -33.84 5.64
N GLU A 564 -17.66 -34.81 6.24
CA GLU A 564 -18.27 -36.01 6.85
C GLU A 564 -17.63 -36.22 8.23
N LYS A 565 -18.08 -35.46 9.23
CA LYS A 565 -17.97 -35.79 10.68
C LYS A 565 -18.69 -34.79 11.59
N LEU A 566 -19.85 -34.30 11.17
CA LEU A 566 -20.78 -33.56 12.03
C LEU A 566 -22.21 -34.03 11.77
N ASP A 567 -22.40 -35.34 11.87
CA ASP A 567 -23.69 -35.98 12.11
C ASP A 567 -23.39 -37.28 12.85
N GLU A 568 -23.18 -37.16 14.16
CA GLU A 568 -23.39 -38.20 15.19
C GLU A 568 -22.83 -37.68 16.51
N GLY A 569 -23.72 -37.32 17.45
CA GLY A 569 -23.32 -36.89 18.79
C GLY A 569 -24.30 -35.94 19.45
N ASN A 570 -25.57 -36.31 19.52
CA ASN A 570 -26.43 -35.83 20.61
C ASN A 570 -25.89 -36.47 21.89
N GLU A 571 -25.30 -35.69 22.79
CA GLU A 571 -25.44 -35.92 24.22
C GLU A 571 -25.13 -34.64 25.00
N THR A 572 -26.04 -34.37 25.92
CA THR A 572 -26.08 -33.28 26.89
C THR A 572 -24.84 -33.26 27.78
N ASP A 573 -24.31 -32.08 28.08
CA ASP A 573 -23.93 -31.76 29.46
C ASP A 573 -23.83 -30.23 29.68
N ASP A 574 -24.56 -29.79 30.69
CA ASP A 574 -24.49 -28.48 31.32
C ASP A 574 -23.12 -28.34 32.03
N ASP A 575 -22.37 -27.28 31.74
CA ASP A 575 -21.66 -26.57 32.80
C ASP A 575 -21.25 -25.15 32.37
N CYS A 576 -22.01 -24.18 32.87
CA CYS A 576 -21.75 -22.76 32.69
C CYS A 576 -20.84 -22.26 33.82
N GLY A 577 -19.54 -22.17 33.54
CA GLY A 577 -18.57 -21.53 34.43
C GLY A 577 -18.74 -20.00 34.45
N ASN A 578 -19.24 -19.48 35.56
CA ASN A 578 -19.43 -18.06 35.86
C ASN A 578 -18.17 -17.20 35.58
N LEU A 579 -18.23 -16.32 34.59
CA LEU A 579 -17.35 -15.16 34.47
C LEU A 579 -18.12 -13.91 34.94
N GLN A 580 -17.69 -13.36 36.08
CA GLN A 580 -18.18 -12.09 36.62
C GLN A 580 -17.83 -10.93 35.68
N LEU A 581 -18.73 -10.61 34.75
CA LEU A 581 -18.62 -9.47 33.80
C LEU A 581 -19.78 -8.47 33.92
N THR A 582 -20.64 -8.62 34.93
CA THR A 582 -21.84 -7.80 35.15
C THR A 582 -21.56 -6.33 35.44
N GLY A 583 -20.35 -5.96 35.88
CA GLY A 583 -19.99 -4.58 36.20
C GLY A 583 -19.68 -3.70 34.97
N MET A 584 -18.95 -4.21 33.97
CA MET A 584 -18.58 -3.42 32.79
C MET A 584 -19.76 -3.17 31.85
N VAL A 585 -20.63 -4.17 31.68
CA VAL A 585 -21.84 -4.05 30.84
C VAL A 585 -22.81 -3.00 31.40
N ALA A 586 -22.92 -2.88 32.73
CA ALA A 586 -23.75 -1.85 33.36
C ALA A 586 -23.21 -0.43 33.11
N ILE A 587 -21.89 -0.25 33.08
CA ILE A 587 -21.25 1.05 32.83
C ILE A 587 -21.44 1.49 31.37
N GLU A 588 -21.26 0.58 30.40
CA GLU A 588 -21.47 0.90 28.98
C GLU A 588 -22.95 1.11 28.63
N ALA A 589 -23.85 0.32 29.23
CA ALA A 589 -25.29 0.56 29.12
C ALA A 589 -25.69 1.92 29.73
N PHE A 590 -25.07 2.34 30.83
CA PHE A 590 -25.31 3.65 31.44
C PHE A 590 -24.75 4.81 30.59
N LYS A 591 -23.57 4.64 29.97
CA LYS A 591 -23.01 5.60 29.00
C LYS A 591 -23.88 5.74 27.76
N ALA A 592 -24.40 4.63 27.23
CA ALA A 592 -25.36 4.63 26.13
C ALA A 592 -26.67 5.34 26.51
N LEU A 593 -27.19 5.09 27.73
CA LEU A 593 -28.36 5.78 28.26
C LEU A 593 -28.13 7.30 28.38
N ILE A 594 -26.96 7.73 28.88
CA ILE A 594 -26.58 9.15 28.95
C ILE A 594 -26.50 9.76 27.55
N ARG A 595 -25.93 9.08 26.56
CA ARG A 595 -25.87 9.56 25.16
C ARG A 595 -27.26 9.74 24.56
N ILE A 596 -28.17 8.79 24.79
CA ILE A 596 -29.57 8.86 24.33
C ILE A 596 -30.30 10.02 25.02
N LEU A 597 -30.14 10.20 26.33
CA LEU A 597 -30.76 11.30 27.08
C LEU A 597 -30.20 12.67 26.68
N SER A 598 -28.89 12.76 26.40
CA SER A 598 -28.23 13.99 25.95
C SER A 598 -28.66 14.40 24.53
N ALA A 599 -28.88 13.42 23.63
CA ALA A 599 -29.42 13.68 22.30
C ALA A 599 -30.89 14.12 22.32
N SER A 600 -31.63 13.75 23.37
CA SER A 600 -33.06 14.08 23.54
C SER A 600 -33.29 15.51 24.07
N GLN A 601 -32.30 16.13 24.71
CA GLN A 601 -32.41 17.51 25.23
C GLN A 601 -32.04 18.60 24.22
N LEU A 602 -31.61 18.24 23.01
CA LEU A 602 -31.31 19.21 21.94
C LEU A 602 -32.53 19.58 21.09
N SER A 603 -33.74 19.17 21.49
CA SER A 603 -34.98 19.41 20.74
C SER A 603 -36.12 20.02 21.58
N GLU A 604 -35.87 21.06 22.38
CA GLU A 604 -36.94 21.99 22.80
C GLU A 604 -36.40 23.43 22.93
N PRO A 605 -37.02 24.44 22.27
CA PRO A 605 -36.77 25.83 22.57
C PRO A 605 -37.60 26.26 23.79
N SER A 606 -36.89 26.76 24.81
CA SER A 606 -37.30 27.67 25.88
C SER A 606 -38.81 27.96 26.07
N SER A 607 -39.32 27.63 27.27
CA SER A 607 -40.32 28.48 27.92
C SER A 607 -39.92 28.75 29.37
N ASN A 608 -40.01 30.03 29.73
CA ASN A 608 -39.56 30.62 30.98
C ASN A 608 -40.16 29.96 32.22
N VAL A 609 -39.33 29.53 33.17
CA VAL A 609 -39.69 29.51 34.59
C VAL A 609 -38.51 30.02 35.41
N SER A 610 -38.64 31.25 35.89
CA SER A 610 -37.75 31.89 36.85
C SER A 610 -37.88 31.18 38.20
N LEU A 611 -36.83 30.50 38.66
CA LEU A 611 -36.75 30.01 40.03
C LEU A 611 -35.88 30.94 40.87
N TYR A 612 -36.59 31.67 41.72
CA TYR A 612 -36.13 32.56 42.78
C TYR A 612 -35.27 31.77 43.77
N ILE A 613 -34.04 32.25 44.04
CA ILE A 613 -33.20 31.79 45.15
C ILE A 613 -33.38 32.80 46.30
N PRO A 614 -33.96 32.45 47.45
CA PRO A 614 -33.83 33.28 48.64
C PRO A 614 -32.49 32.98 49.33
N ALA A 615 -31.79 34.04 49.68
CA ALA A 615 -30.55 34.04 50.43
C ALA A 615 -30.80 33.83 51.94
N GLU A 616 -29.86 33.10 52.53
CA GLU A 616 -29.38 33.10 53.92
C GLU A 616 -30.28 32.62 55.08
N GLY A 617 -29.64 31.80 55.93
CA GLY A 617 -30.12 31.20 57.17
C GLY A 617 -29.29 29.98 57.55
#